data_AF-A0A524PCB2-F1
#
_entry.id   AF-A0A524PCB2-F1
#
_cell.length_a   1.000
_cell.length_b   1.000
_cell.length_c   1.000
_cell.angle_alpha   90.00
_cell.angle_beta   90.00
_cell.angle_gamma   90.00
#
_symmetry.space_group_name_H-M   'P 1'
#
loop_
_entity.id
_entity.type
_entity.pdbx_description
1 polymer ?
#
loop_
_entity_poly.entity_id
_entity_poly.type
_entity_poly.pdbx_seq_one_letter_code
_entity_poly.pdbx_strand_id
1 'polypeptide(L)'
;MTHEIVGNLHMHTRYSDGDGDHEDIARAALDAGLDFVVVTDHNVWVSGMDDYYYLGPKRVLLLTGEEVHDQGRQPQKNHLLIYEARRELAQFAQNPQSLIDRAIETGGLAFLAHPTDPAAPAFNEDDLSWVDWSVRGYHGLELWNFMSE
;
A
#
# COMPACT_ATOMS: atom_id res chain seq x y z
N MET A 1 21.77 22.73 0.15
CA MET A 1 20.38 22.81 0.64
C MET A 1 19.84 21.39 0.59
N THR A 2 19.31 20.89 1.71
CA THR A 2 18.59 19.62 1.75
C THR A 2 17.20 19.84 1.19
N HIS A 3 16.78 18.99 0.26
CA HIS A 3 15.41 18.96 -0.24
C HIS A 3 14.71 17.77 0.42
N GLU A 4 13.64 18.05 1.16
CA GLU A 4 12.74 17.04 1.70
C GLU A 4 11.71 16.68 0.63
N ILE A 5 11.34 15.40 0.58
CA ILE A 5 10.28 14.88 -0.29
C ILE A 5 9.27 14.20 0.64
N VAL A 6 8.03 14.68 0.63
CA VAL A 6 6.97 14.21 1.53
C VAL A 6 5.92 13.48 0.71
N GLY A 7 5.50 12.30 1.17
CA GLY A 7 4.45 11.55 0.49
C GLY A 7 3.72 10.57 1.41
N ASN A 8 2.60 10.06 0.90
CA ASN A 8 1.84 8.98 1.52
C ASN A 8 1.99 7.71 0.66
N LEU A 9 2.37 6.61 1.27
CA LEU A 9 2.76 5.38 0.60
C LEU A 9 1.67 4.29 0.63
N HIS A 10 0.56 4.52 1.34
CA HIS A 10 -0.47 3.51 1.58
C HIS A 10 -1.85 4.16 1.50
N MET A 11 -2.63 3.79 0.49
CA MET A 11 -4.00 4.25 0.27
C MET A 11 -4.73 3.40 -0.78
N HIS A 12 -6.06 3.42 -0.71
CA HIS A 12 -6.93 2.58 -1.53
C HIS A 12 -7.84 3.43 -2.43
N THR A 13 -8.22 2.87 -3.56
CA THR A 13 -9.22 3.42 -4.46
C THR A 13 -10.44 2.52 -4.52
N ARG A 14 -11.45 2.92 -5.30
CA ARG A 14 -12.62 2.09 -5.62
C ARG A 14 -12.31 0.79 -6.36
N TYR A 15 -11.06 0.52 -6.72
CA TYR A 15 -10.64 -0.78 -7.25
C TYR A 15 -10.53 -1.85 -6.17
N SER A 16 -10.40 -1.46 -4.91
CA SER A 16 -10.55 -2.33 -3.74
C SER A 16 -11.67 -1.84 -2.83
N ASP A 17 -11.37 -1.04 -1.81
CA ASP A 17 -12.29 -0.63 -0.75
C ASP A 17 -12.30 0.88 -0.44
N GLY A 18 -11.43 1.65 -1.09
CA GLY A 18 -11.46 3.11 -1.00
C GLY A 18 -12.62 3.75 -1.78
N ASP A 19 -12.98 4.98 -1.42
CA ASP A 19 -14.09 5.72 -2.06
C ASP A 19 -13.69 6.46 -3.35
N GLY A 20 -12.45 6.96 -3.40
CA GLY A 20 -11.94 7.81 -4.50
C GLY A 20 -11.35 7.01 -5.67
N ASP A 21 -11.06 7.67 -6.79
CA ASP A 21 -10.11 7.17 -7.79
C ASP A 21 -8.74 7.83 -7.67
N HIS A 22 -7.82 7.41 -8.54
CA HIS A 22 -6.47 7.96 -8.66
C HIS A 22 -6.46 9.48 -8.87
N GLU A 23 -7.45 10.05 -9.59
CA GLU A 23 -7.53 11.50 -9.81
C GLU A 23 -8.02 12.23 -8.54
N ASP A 24 -9.00 11.67 -7.84
CA ASP A 24 -9.46 12.17 -6.54
C ASP A 24 -8.32 12.19 -5.52
N ILE A 25 -7.56 11.10 -5.43
CA ILE A 25 -6.37 10.97 -4.58
C ILE A 25 -5.30 12.00 -4.96
N ALA A 26 -4.97 12.13 -6.25
CA ALA A 26 -3.98 13.08 -6.71
C ALA A 26 -4.38 14.54 -6.40
N ARG A 27 -5.67 14.88 -6.52
CA ARG A 27 -6.19 16.20 -6.09
C ARG A 27 -6.05 16.40 -4.59
N ALA A 28 -6.45 15.42 -3.77
CA ALA A 28 -6.30 15.51 -2.32
C ALA A 28 -4.83 15.69 -1.91
N ALA A 29 -3.90 14.98 -2.58
CA ALA A 29 -2.47 15.11 -2.35
C ALA A 29 -1.92 16.50 -2.72
N LEU A 30 -2.36 17.08 -3.85
CA LEU A 30 -2.02 18.45 -4.27
C LEU A 30 -2.51 19.52 -3.27
N ASP A 31 -3.71 19.31 -2.73
CA ASP A 31 -4.30 20.18 -1.71
C ASP A 31 -3.55 20.07 -0.38
N ALA A 32 -3.15 18.85 0.00
CA ALA A 32 -2.32 18.57 1.18
C ALA A 32 -0.86 19.02 1.03
N GLY A 33 -0.40 19.29 -0.20
CA GLY A 33 0.97 19.72 -0.48
C GLY A 33 2.00 18.58 -0.46
N LEU A 34 1.58 17.36 -0.79
CA LEU A 34 2.47 16.20 -0.94
C LEU A 34 3.23 16.26 -2.27
N ASP A 35 4.46 15.74 -2.26
CA ASP A 35 5.28 15.58 -3.46
C ASP A 35 4.91 14.30 -4.23
N PHE A 36 4.50 13.25 -3.51
CA PHE A 36 4.08 12.00 -4.12
C PHE A 36 3.05 11.22 -3.28
N VAL A 37 2.37 10.30 -3.95
CA VAL A 37 1.48 9.31 -3.35
C VAL A 37 1.64 7.95 -4.02
N VAL A 38 1.41 6.86 -3.28
CA VAL A 38 1.38 5.51 -3.83
C VAL A 38 0.05 4.85 -3.49
N VAL A 39 -0.72 4.49 -4.50
CA VAL A 39 -1.97 3.75 -4.37
C VAL A 39 -1.65 2.25 -4.29
N THR A 40 -2.20 1.57 -3.29
CA THR A 40 -1.90 0.17 -2.93
C THR A 40 -3.18 -0.61 -2.69
N ASP A 41 -4.06 -0.64 -3.69
CA ASP A 41 -5.33 -1.38 -3.63
C ASP A 41 -5.13 -2.86 -3.21
N HIS A 42 -6.11 -3.40 -2.48
CA HIS A 42 -6.04 -4.77 -1.97
C HIS A 42 -6.08 -5.82 -3.09
N ASN A 43 -5.04 -6.66 -3.15
CA ASN A 43 -4.95 -7.82 -4.05
C ASN A 43 -5.18 -7.52 -5.54
N VAL A 44 -4.98 -6.27 -5.97
CA VAL A 44 -5.10 -5.86 -7.36
C VAL A 44 -4.05 -4.82 -7.69
N TRP A 45 -3.31 -5.04 -8.78
CA TRP A 45 -2.36 -4.04 -9.28
C TRP A 45 -2.93 -3.29 -10.48
N VAL A 46 -3.25 -2.00 -10.29
CA VAL A 46 -3.83 -1.15 -11.32
C VAL A 46 -2.74 -0.49 -12.17
N SER A 47 -2.38 -1.13 -13.28
CA SER A 47 -1.34 -0.61 -14.18
C SER A 47 -1.79 0.65 -14.94
N GLY A 48 -0.83 1.51 -15.30
CA GLY A 48 -1.05 2.63 -16.23
C GLY A 48 -1.53 3.94 -15.61
N MET A 49 -1.55 4.02 -14.27
CA MET A 49 -1.95 5.23 -13.53
C MET A 49 -0.76 6.09 -13.08
N ASP A 50 0.46 5.53 -13.13
CA ASP A 50 1.70 6.23 -12.77
C ASP A 50 1.91 7.47 -13.65
N ASP A 51 1.72 8.67 -13.08
CA ASP A 51 1.93 9.94 -13.78
C ASP A 51 2.09 11.12 -12.80
N TYR A 52 2.49 12.27 -13.34
CA TYR A 52 2.40 13.54 -12.64
C TYR A 52 1.03 14.17 -12.85
N TYR A 53 0.39 14.56 -11.75
CA TYR A 53 -0.83 15.35 -11.74
C TYR A 53 -0.50 16.80 -11.38
N TYR A 54 -1.24 17.75 -11.97
CA TYR A 54 -0.92 19.18 -11.89
C TYR A 54 -2.11 20.01 -11.43
N LEU A 55 -1.85 20.98 -10.56
CA LEU A 55 -2.79 22.06 -10.21
C LEU A 55 -2.05 23.40 -10.22
N GLY A 56 -2.11 24.09 -11.36
CA GLY A 56 -1.33 25.30 -11.59
C GLY A 56 0.18 25.01 -11.51
N PRO A 57 0.94 25.67 -10.62
CA PRO A 57 2.37 25.41 -10.45
C PRO A 57 2.67 24.18 -9.57
N LYS A 58 1.66 23.63 -8.87
CA LYS A 58 1.82 22.46 -8.02
C LYS A 58 1.78 21.19 -8.85
N ARG A 59 2.55 20.18 -8.44
CA ARG A 59 2.50 18.83 -8.99
C ARG A 59 2.62 17.79 -7.89
N VAL A 60 2.05 16.62 -8.12
CA VAL A 60 2.24 15.41 -7.30
C VAL A 60 2.55 14.25 -8.23
N LEU A 61 3.49 13.39 -7.85
CA LEU A 61 3.71 12.11 -8.51
C LEU A 61 2.76 11.08 -7.91
N LEU A 62 1.89 10.49 -8.72
CA LEU A 62 1.13 9.30 -8.32
C LEU A 62 1.82 8.06 -8.86
N LEU A 63 1.97 7.04 -8.01
CA LEU A 63 2.47 5.71 -8.36
C LEU A 63 1.47 4.64 -7.92
N THR A 64 1.61 3.45 -8.49
CA THR A 64 0.80 2.28 -8.12
C THR A 64 1.66 1.14 -7.59
N GLY A 65 1.26 0.62 -6.43
CA GLY A 65 1.71 -0.62 -5.83
C GLY A 65 0.54 -1.57 -5.64
N GLU A 66 0.67 -2.50 -4.70
CA GLU A 66 -0.36 -3.46 -4.32
C GLU A 66 -0.24 -3.71 -2.81
N GLU A 67 -1.35 -3.71 -2.07
CA GLU A 67 -1.36 -4.28 -0.73
C GLU A 67 -1.94 -5.70 -0.81
N VAL A 68 -1.15 -6.71 -0.42
CA VAL A 68 -1.53 -8.11 -0.61
C VAL A 68 -1.73 -8.78 0.74
N HIS A 69 -2.89 -9.42 0.91
CA HIS A 69 -3.19 -10.26 2.06
C HIS A 69 -3.89 -11.57 1.63
N ASP A 70 -3.87 -12.59 2.50
CA ASP A 70 -4.56 -13.86 2.26
C ASP A 70 -6.07 -13.71 2.54
N GLN A 71 -6.87 -13.61 1.49
CA GLN A 71 -8.33 -13.52 1.56
C GLN A 71 -8.99 -14.75 2.20
N GLY A 72 -8.30 -15.89 2.25
CA GLY A 72 -8.78 -17.12 2.88
C GLY A 72 -8.47 -17.24 4.37
N ARG A 73 -7.64 -16.35 4.91
CA ARG A 73 -7.21 -16.38 6.31
C ARG A 73 -8.31 -15.88 7.23
N GLN A 74 -8.57 -16.61 8.33
CA GLN A 74 -9.53 -16.21 9.36
C GLN A 74 -8.93 -16.37 10.77
N PRO A 75 -8.78 -15.28 11.56
CA PRO A 75 -9.08 -13.89 11.21
C PRO A 75 -8.21 -13.34 10.08
N GLN A 76 -8.51 -12.18 9.54
CA GLN A 76 -7.65 -11.47 8.59
C GLN A 76 -6.39 -10.97 9.33
N LYS A 77 -5.18 -11.18 8.76
CA LYS A 77 -3.87 -10.66 9.23
C LYS A 77 -2.87 -10.61 8.07
N ASN A 78 -1.71 -10.00 8.34
CA ASN A 78 -0.48 -10.09 7.54
C ASN A 78 -0.60 -9.47 6.14
N HIS A 79 -0.89 -8.17 6.06
CA HIS A 79 -0.86 -7.46 4.80
C HIS A 79 0.56 -7.04 4.44
N LEU A 80 0.88 -7.13 3.16
CA LEU A 80 2.18 -6.76 2.63
C LEU A 80 2.01 -5.66 1.58
N LEU A 81 2.65 -4.52 1.82
CA LEU A 81 2.80 -3.47 0.82
C LEU A 81 3.89 -3.86 -0.16
N ILE A 82 3.55 -3.87 -1.44
CA ILE A 82 4.44 -4.22 -2.53
C ILE A 82 4.53 -3.04 -3.51
N TYR A 83 5.76 -2.57 -3.73
CA TYR A 83 6.04 -1.48 -4.67
C TYR A 83 6.92 -1.98 -5.81
N GLU A 84 6.80 -1.38 -6.99
CA GLU A 84 7.68 -1.61 -8.15
C GLU A 84 7.75 -3.07 -8.67
N ALA A 85 6.90 -3.99 -8.20
CA ALA A 85 6.83 -5.35 -8.74
C ALA A 85 6.38 -5.37 -10.22
N ARG A 86 5.65 -4.34 -10.68
CA ARG A 86 5.18 -4.14 -12.06
C ARG A 86 4.35 -5.32 -12.60
N ARG A 87 3.70 -6.04 -11.69
CA ARG A 87 2.74 -7.13 -11.92
C ARG A 87 2.00 -7.41 -10.63
N GLU A 88 0.79 -7.94 -10.75
CA GLU A 88 0.00 -8.44 -9.63
C GLU A 88 0.64 -9.69 -8.99
N LEU A 89 0.65 -9.74 -7.66
CA LEU A 89 1.22 -10.82 -6.86
C LEU A 89 0.22 -11.45 -5.87
N ALA A 90 -1.05 -11.02 -5.87
CA ALA A 90 -2.13 -11.59 -5.04
C ALA A 90 -2.21 -13.12 -5.02
N GLN A 91 -1.88 -13.79 -6.12
CA GLN A 91 -1.86 -15.26 -6.22
C GLN A 91 -0.89 -15.96 -5.24
N PHE A 92 0.06 -15.22 -4.64
CA PHE A 92 1.01 -15.75 -3.65
C PHE A 92 0.62 -15.45 -2.19
N ALA A 93 -0.53 -14.80 -1.96
CA ALA A 93 -0.93 -14.28 -0.66
C ALA A 93 -1.00 -15.32 0.48
N GLN A 94 -1.35 -16.57 0.18
CA GLN A 94 -1.50 -17.64 1.18
C GLN A 94 -0.20 -17.96 1.94
N ASN A 95 0.97 -17.59 1.39
CA ASN A 95 2.25 -17.81 2.05
C ASN A 95 3.06 -16.51 2.05
N PRO A 96 3.09 -15.79 3.19
CA PRO A 96 3.78 -14.50 3.31
C PRO A 96 5.25 -14.54 2.90
N GLN A 97 5.99 -15.62 3.21
CA GLN A 97 7.38 -15.76 2.77
C GLN A 97 7.48 -15.87 1.24
N SER A 98 6.61 -16.68 0.63
CA SER A 98 6.58 -16.83 -0.84
C SER A 98 6.20 -15.51 -1.51
N LEU A 99 5.26 -14.76 -0.94
CA LEU A 99 4.88 -13.44 -1.45
C LEU A 99 6.06 -12.45 -1.40
N ILE A 100 6.77 -12.38 -0.26
CA ILE A 100 7.99 -11.56 -0.11
C ILE A 100 9.06 -11.96 -1.12
N ASP A 101 9.32 -13.27 -1.27
CA ASP A 101 10.33 -13.77 -2.20
C ASP A 101 9.97 -13.39 -3.65
N ARG A 102 8.70 -13.49 -4.05
CA ARG A 102 8.25 -13.12 -5.40
C ARG A 102 8.31 -11.62 -5.65
N ALA A 103 7.96 -10.80 -4.66
CA ALA A 103 8.13 -9.36 -4.76
C ALA A 103 9.60 -9.01 -5.06
N ILE A 104 10.54 -9.57 -4.30
CA ILE A 104 11.99 -9.34 -4.49
C ILE A 104 12.48 -9.85 -5.84
N GLU A 105 12.09 -11.07 -6.25
CA GLU A 105 12.50 -11.65 -7.53
C GLU A 105 12.03 -10.84 -8.74
N THR A 106 10.90 -10.12 -8.62
CA THR A 106 10.40 -9.22 -9.66
C THR A 106 11.10 -7.85 -9.67
N GLY A 107 12.00 -7.59 -8.71
CA GLY A 107 12.64 -6.30 -8.51
C GLY A 107 11.82 -5.32 -7.68
N GLY A 108 10.71 -5.77 -7.11
CA GLY A 108 9.86 -4.99 -6.23
C GLY A 108 10.39 -4.88 -4.80
N LEU A 109 9.78 -3.99 -4.04
CA LEU A 109 10.04 -3.75 -2.63
C LEU A 109 8.86 -4.26 -1.81
N ALA A 110 9.13 -4.78 -0.62
CA ALA A 110 8.16 -5.47 0.23
C ALA A 110 8.24 -4.93 1.66
N PHE A 111 7.13 -4.43 2.19
CA PHE A 111 7.04 -3.84 3.53
C PHE A 111 5.88 -4.46 4.29
N LEU A 112 6.09 -4.80 5.56
CA LEU A 112 5.00 -5.27 6.42
C LEU A 112 4.08 -4.08 6.71
N ALA A 113 2.83 -4.14 6.27
CA ALA A 113 1.85 -3.11 6.57
C ALA A 113 1.43 -3.19 8.04
N HIS A 114 1.09 -2.03 8.62
CA HIS A 114 0.42 -1.86 9.92
C HIS A 114 0.68 -3.01 10.93
N PRO A 115 1.96 -3.25 11.33
CA PRO A 115 2.33 -4.44 12.10
C PRO A 115 1.72 -4.49 13.50
N THR A 116 1.19 -3.38 13.99
CA THR A 116 0.40 -3.29 15.21
C THR A 116 -0.84 -2.48 14.90
N ASP A 117 -1.92 -3.20 14.59
CA ASP A 117 -3.19 -2.63 14.17
C ASP A 117 -4.35 -3.34 14.89
N PRO A 118 -4.61 -2.95 16.14
CA PRO A 118 -5.67 -3.55 16.92
C PRO A 118 -7.03 -3.14 16.36
N ALA A 119 -8.03 -3.99 16.58
CA ALA A 119 -9.39 -3.75 16.09
C ALA A 119 -9.89 -2.35 16.44
N ALA A 120 -10.58 -1.72 15.49
CA ALA A 120 -11.20 -0.42 15.64
C ALA A 120 -12.73 -0.53 15.45
N PRO A 121 -13.49 -0.98 16.48
CA PRO A 121 -14.93 -1.24 16.35
C PRO A 121 -15.77 -0.01 15.98
N ALA A 122 -15.25 1.20 16.22
CA ALA A 122 -15.92 2.44 15.83
C ALA A 122 -16.00 2.62 14.30
N PHE A 123 -15.09 1.98 13.56
CA PHE A 123 -14.99 1.99 12.10
C PHE A 123 -15.36 0.63 11.48
N ASN A 124 -15.82 -0.32 12.31
CA ASN A 124 -16.12 -1.69 11.88
C ASN A 124 -14.90 -2.43 11.29
N GLU A 125 -13.71 -2.13 11.82
CA GLU A 125 -12.46 -2.78 11.44
C GLU A 125 -12.04 -3.83 12.50
N ASP A 126 -11.67 -5.00 12.02
CA ASP A 126 -11.08 -6.06 12.83
C ASP A 126 -9.59 -5.77 13.11
N ASP A 127 -8.95 -6.58 13.95
CA ASP A 127 -7.50 -6.48 14.18
C ASP A 127 -6.76 -7.05 12.96
N LEU A 128 -5.99 -6.23 12.25
CA LEU A 128 -5.24 -6.59 11.04
C LEU A 128 -3.74 -6.79 11.28
N SER A 129 -3.29 -6.69 12.54
CA SER A 129 -1.88 -6.74 12.94
C SER A 129 -1.08 -7.86 12.26
N TRP A 130 0.19 -7.58 11.98
CA TRP A 130 1.12 -8.61 11.53
C TRP A 130 1.42 -9.64 12.65
N VAL A 131 1.29 -10.94 12.34
CA VAL A 131 1.53 -12.04 13.28
C VAL A 131 2.58 -13.05 12.82
N ASP A 132 2.90 -13.12 11.52
CA ASP A 132 3.91 -14.06 11.03
C ASP A 132 5.32 -13.46 11.07
N TRP A 133 5.89 -13.35 12.27
CA TRP A 133 7.24 -12.81 12.47
C TRP A 133 8.36 -13.79 12.06
N SER A 134 8.02 -14.94 11.48
CA SER A 134 9.01 -15.90 10.98
C SER A 134 9.58 -15.52 9.62
N VAL A 135 8.90 -14.64 8.88
CA VAL A 135 9.32 -14.17 7.54
C VAL A 135 10.63 -13.40 7.56
N ARG A 136 11.36 -13.46 6.45
CA ARG A 136 12.66 -12.80 6.27
C ARG A 136 12.73 -12.16 4.87
N GLY A 137 13.67 -11.24 4.72
CA GLY A 137 13.98 -10.63 3.40
C GLY A 137 13.11 -9.43 3.02
N TYR A 138 12.11 -9.06 3.82
CA TYR A 138 11.36 -7.82 3.61
C TYR A 138 12.27 -6.59 3.80
N HIS A 139 11.91 -5.49 3.14
CA HIS A 139 12.70 -4.26 3.08
C HIS A 139 12.43 -3.32 4.26
N GLY A 140 11.23 -3.38 4.85
CA GLY A 140 10.89 -2.59 6.01
C GLY A 140 9.51 -2.89 6.57
N LEU A 141 9.05 -2.01 7.44
CA LEU A 141 7.79 -2.09 8.14
C LEU A 141 7.17 -0.71 8.23
N GLU A 142 5.85 -0.64 8.14
CA GLU A 142 5.09 0.58 8.36
C GLU A 142 5.08 0.92 9.87
N LEU A 143 5.48 2.14 10.21
CA LEU A 143 5.50 2.61 11.60
C LEU A 143 4.37 3.59 11.92
N TRP A 144 4.00 4.38 10.92
CA TRP A 144 2.91 5.35 11.01
C TRP A 144 1.82 4.92 10.05
N ASN A 145 0.76 4.37 10.63
CA ASN A 145 -0.49 4.06 9.95
C ASN A 145 -1.61 4.82 10.69
N PHE A 146 -2.55 5.39 9.94
CA PHE A 146 -3.71 6.08 10.51
C PHE A 146 -4.97 5.22 10.45
N MET A 147 -5.26 4.64 9.29
CA MET A 147 -6.27 3.60 9.06
C MET A 147 -5.72 2.61 8.03
N SER A 148 -6.20 1.37 8.09
CA SER A 148 -5.68 0.23 7.29
C SER A 148 -6.60 -0.17 6.14
N GLU A 149 -7.82 0.36 6.10
CA GLU A 149 -8.87 0.16 5.10
C GLU A 149 -9.53 1.52 4.80
#